data_AF-F5RF37-F1
#
_entry.id   AF-F5RF37-F1
#
_cell.length_a   1.000
_cell.length_b   1.000
_cell.length_c   1.000
_cell.angle_alpha   90.00
_cell.angle_beta   90.00
_cell.angle_gamma   90.00
#
_symmetry.space_group_name_H-M   'P 1'
#
loop_
_entity.id
_entity.type
_entity.pdbx_description
1 polymer ?
#
loop_
_entity_poly.entity_id
_entity_poly.type
_entity_poly.pdbx_seq_one_letter_code
_entity_poly.pdbx_strand_id
1 'polypeptide(L)'
;MNMLRTTVLAAASAITLLAALPAQAAIQNWDFSGQFDSGALIGAAYSGRVAFDDAALTGVGHEWLLLDSFSFTLLGQHYALADAAAPAEAAFVDGRFVGVGYSVASGDPLFSLVAGYEQIGEAFVAYDTVAGLSGAGSLAFTPAVPEPGSWALMAGGLALLAGMARRRA
;
A
#
# COMPACT_ATOMS: atom_id res chain seq x y z
N MET A 1 -61.02 -34.15 24.44
CA MET A 1 -60.72 -34.47 23.03
C MET A 1 -60.57 -33.14 22.28
N ASN A 2 -59.33 -32.68 22.12
CA ASN A 2 -58.88 -31.80 21.03
C ASN A 2 -57.39 -32.15 20.81
N MET A 3 -57.10 -32.50 19.56
CA MET A 3 -55.87 -33.10 19.01
C MET A 3 -54.65 -32.16 19.18
N LEU A 4 -53.47 -32.58 19.66
CA LEU A 4 -52.38 -33.37 19.03
C LEU A 4 -51.68 -32.69 17.82
N ARG A 5 -50.34 -32.52 17.95
CA ARG A 5 -49.23 -32.30 16.94
C ARG A 5 -48.62 -30.87 16.94
N THR A 6 -47.41 -30.53 17.42
CA THR A 6 -46.00 -31.05 17.37
C THR A 6 -45.18 -30.59 16.14
N THR A 7 -44.18 -29.71 16.36
CA THR A 7 -42.80 -29.60 15.74
C THR A 7 -42.17 -28.25 16.18
N VAL A 8 -41.25 -28.13 17.15
CA VAL A 8 -39.77 -28.37 17.20
C VAL A 8 -38.96 -27.89 15.97
N LEU A 9 -37.81 -27.25 16.27
CA LEU A 9 -36.62 -26.81 15.48
C LEU A 9 -36.60 -25.33 15.07
N ALA A 10 -35.73 -24.43 15.60
CA ALA A 10 -34.27 -24.41 15.81
C ALA A 10 -33.44 -24.18 14.53
N ALA A 11 -32.42 -23.31 14.67
CA ALA A 11 -31.30 -22.96 13.76
C ALA A 11 -31.57 -21.84 12.73
N ALA A 12 -30.68 -20.87 12.48
CA ALA A 12 -29.26 -20.80 12.78
C ALA A 12 -28.80 -19.35 13.02
N SER A 13 -28.17 -19.16 14.18
CA SER A 13 -27.11 -18.17 14.39
C SER A 13 -25.92 -18.53 13.50
N ALA A 14 -25.43 -17.58 12.70
CA ALA A 14 -24.05 -17.50 12.23
C ALA A 14 -23.93 -16.29 11.29
N ILE A 15 -23.92 -15.07 11.84
CA ILE A 15 -23.06 -14.06 11.21
C ILE A 15 -21.67 -14.55 11.58
N THR A 16 -21.04 -15.23 10.62
CA THR A 16 -19.62 -15.53 10.65
C THR A 16 -18.90 -14.21 10.93
N LEU A 17 -18.43 -14.03 12.17
CA LEU A 17 -17.18 -13.32 12.37
C LEU A 17 -16.19 -14.10 11.50
N LEU A 18 -15.91 -13.58 10.30
CA LEU A 18 -14.66 -13.93 9.66
C LEU A 18 -13.61 -13.55 10.70
N ALA A 19 -13.06 -14.57 11.36
CA ALA A 19 -11.82 -14.43 12.06
C ALA A 19 -10.86 -13.78 11.06
N ALA A 20 -10.47 -12.54 11.35
CA ALA A 20 -9.32 -11.94 10.71
C ALA A 20 -8.12 -12.78 11.14
N LEU A 21 -7.89 -13.88 10.42
CA LEU A 21 -6.59 -14.52 10.42
C LEU A 21 -5.62 -13.43 9.95
N PRO A 22 -4.51 -13.17 10.66
CA PRO A 22 -3.45 -12.38 10.06
C PRO A 22 -2.90 -13.21 8.91
N ALA A 23 -3.43 -12.98 7.71
CA ALA A 23 -2.84 -13.47 6.47
C ALA A 23 -1.60 -12.61 6.21
N GLN A 24 -0.52 -12.86 6.96
CA GLN A 24 0.78 -12.21 6.79
C GLN A 24 1.50 -12.90 5.62
N ALA A 25 1.03 -12.54 4.42
CA ALA A 25 1.63 -12.74 3.11
C ALA A 25 0.76 -11.93 2.14
N ALA A 26 0.66 -10.63 2.42
CA ALA A 26 -0.21 -9.74 1.68
C ALA A 26 0.68 -8.81 0.88
N ILE A 27 0.42 -8.75 -0.43
CA ILE A 27 1.03 -7.73 -1.29
C ILE A 27 0.60 -6.37 -0.74
N GLN A 28 1.53 -5.67 -0.13
CA GLN A 28 1.33 -4.33 0.39
C GLN A 28 1.45 -3.37 -0.78
N ASN A 29 0.52 -2.42 -0.87
CA ASN A 29 0.54 -1.39 -1.90
C ASN A 29 0.55 -0.04 -1.19
N TRP A 30 1.43 0.86 -1.63
CA TRP A 30 1.57 2.19 -1.07
C TRP A 30 1.68 3.22 -2.18
N ASP A 31 0.88 4.28 -2.07
CA ASP A 31 1.08 5.49 -2.85
C ASP A 31 2.02 6.43 -2.09
N PHE A 32 2.81 7.21 -2.80
CA PHE A 32 3.63 8.27 -2.21
C PHE A 32 3.62 9.53 -3.05
N SER A 33 3.78 10.68 -2.40
CA SER A 33 3.83 11.97 -3.08
C SER A 33 4.58 13.02 -2.25
N GLY A 34 4.90 14.14 -2.89
CA GLY A 34 5.51 15.28 -2.23
C GLY A 34 5.84 16.41 -3.20
N GLN A 35 6.58 17.39 -2.68
CA GLN A 35 7.15 18.50 -3.42
C GLN A 35 8.54 18.77 -2.88
N PHE A 36 9.45 19.23 -3.74
CA PHE A 36 10.74 19.71 -3.27
C PHE A 36 10.56 21.00 -2.46
N ASP A 37 11.24 21.07 -1.32
CA ASP A 37 11.24 22.23 -0.43
C ASP A 37 12.54 23.05 -0.55
N SER A 38 13.49 22.57 -1.34
CA SER A 38 14.81 23.15 -1.51
C SER A 38 15.41 22.91 -2.91
N GLY A 39 16.43 23.72 -3.24
CA GLY A 39 17.16 23.63 -4.50
C GLY A 39 16.44 24.25 -5.70
N ALA A 40 16.95 23.96 -6.90
CA ALA A 40 16.46 24.51 -8.16
C ALA A 40 15.06 24.04 -8.58
N LEU A 41 14.62 22.88 -8.07
CA LEU A 41 13.31 22.28 -8.33
C LEU A 41 12.28 22.58 -7.23
N ILE A 42 12.52 23.54 -6.35
CA ILE A 42 11.58 23.90 -5.26
C ILE A 42 10.15 24.11 -5.79
N GLY A 43 9.17 23.50 -5.12
CA GLY A 43 7.76 23.53 -5.50
C GLY A 43 7.37 22.57 -6.63
N ALA A 44 8.33 21.92 -7.31
CA ALA A 44 7.99 20.87 -8.26
C ALA A 44 7.48 19.63 -7.52
N ALA A 45 6.33 19.13 -7.99
CA ALA A 45 5.66 17.98 -7.39
C ALA A 45 6.13 16.66 -8.01
N TYR A 46 6.04 15.61 -7.21
CA TYR A 46 6.30 14.24 -7.62
C TYR A 46 5.31 13.28 -6.95
N SER A 47 5.12 12.13 -7.57
CA SER A 47 4.23 11.08 -7.05
C SER A 47 4.64 9.72 -7.56
N GLY A 48 4.22 8.67 -6.86
CA GLY A 48 4.54 7.32 -7.24
C GLY A 48 3.76 6.28 -6.45
N ARG A 49 4.04 5.02 -6.77
CA ARG A 49 3.47 3.86 -6.10
C ARG A 49 4.53 2.77 -5.98
N VAL A 50 4.46 2.04 -4.87
CA VAL A 50 5.28 0.85 -4.63
C VAL A 50 4.41 -0.32 -4.20
N ALA A 51 4.88 -1.52 -4.49
CA ALA A 51 4.34 -2.74 -3.91
C ALA A 51 5.45 -3.72 -3.54
N PHE A 52 5.21 -4.49 -2.48
CA PHE A 52 6.12 -5.52 -1.96
C PHE A 52 5.33 -6.58 -1.18
N ASP A 53 5.84 -7.81 -1.15
CA ASP A 53 5.35 -8.89 -0.29
C ASP A 53 6.00 -8.83 1.10
N ASP A 54 5.18 -8.74 2.14
CA ASP A 54 5.62 -8.69 3.53
C ASP A 54 5.79 -10.08 4.19
N ALA A 55 5.62 -11.18 3.44
CA ALA A 55 5.69 -12.54 3.97
C ALA A 55 7.02 -12.89 4.66
N ALA A 56 8.12 -12.22 4.28
CA ALA A 56 9.45 -12.46 4.84
C ALA A 56 9.78 -11.58 6.06
N LEU A 57 8.90 -10.67 6.46
CA LEU A 57 9.13 -9.75 7.56
C LEU A 57 9.08 -10.48 8.91
N THR A 58 10.13 -10.33 9.72
CA THR A 58 10.22 -10.93 11.06
C THR A 58 9.66 -10.01 12.14
N GLY A 59 9.62 -8.70 11.88
CA GLY A 59 9.07 -7.68 12.77
C GLY A 59 10.04 -7.21 13.86
N VAL A 60 11.35 -7.41 13.69
CA VAL A 60 12.36 -7.12 14.71
C VAL A 60 13.56 -6.40 14.11
N GLY A 61 13.90 -5.23 14.67
CA GLY A 61 15.03 -4.42 14.22
C GLY A 61 14.82 -3.84 12.83
N HIS A 62 15.93 -3.51 12.15
CA HIS A 62 15.89 -3.01 10.78
C HIS A 62 15.81 -4.17 9.78
N GLU A 63 14.85 -4.08 8.87
CA GLU A 63 14.60 -5.08 7.85
C GLU A 63 14.37 -4.42 6.49
N TRP A 64 14.79 -5.10 5.43
CA TRP A 64 14.65 -4.64 4.04
C TRP A 64 14.04 -5.75 3.19
N LEU A 65 13.01 -5.38 2.43
CA LEU A 65 12.32 -6.27 1.50
C LEU A 65 12.42 -5.69 0.10
N LEU A 66 12.68 -6.54 -0.90
CA LEU A 66 12.70 -6.10 -2.29
C LEU A 66 11.32 -5.63 -2.73
N LEU A 67 11.29 -4.59 -3.56
CA LEU A 67 10.05 -4.15 -4.19
C LEU A 67 9.66 -5.08 -5.34
N ASP A 68 8.38 -5.45 -5.38
CA ASP A 68 7.77 -6.15 -6.52
C ASP A 68 7.42 -5.19 -7.66
N SER A 69 7.04 -3.96 -7.31
CA SER A 69 6.76 -2.91 -8.27
C SER A 69 7.15 -1.53 -7.74
N PHE A 70 7.56 -0.66 -8.64
CA PHE A 70 7.88 0.73 -8.37
C PHE A 70 7.47 1.57 -9.58
N SER A 71 6.84 2.70 -9.30
CA SER A 71 6.61 3.77 -10.26
C SER A 71 6.85 5.10 -9.57
N PHE A 72 7.55 6.00 -10.25
CA PHE A 72 7.77 7.36 -9.80
C PHE A 72 7.64 8.30 -10.98
N THR A 73 6.93 9.40 -10.77
CA THR A 73 6.74 10.45 -11.77
C THR A 73 7.34 11.74 -11.24
N LEU A 74 8.31 12.26 -11.97
CA LEU A 74 9.00 13.50 -11.67
C LEU A 74 9.19 14.29 -12.96
N LEU A 75 8.76 15.55 -12.99
CA LEU A 75 8.85 16.43 -14.15
C LEU A 75 8.26 15.82 -15.45
N GLY A 76 7.20 15.00 -15.29
CA GLY A 76 6.55 14.31 -16.40
C GLY A 76 7.32 13.09 -16.94
N GLN A 77 8.48 12.75 -16.36
CA GLN A 77 9.21 11.52 -16.64
C GLN A 77 8.75 10.41 -15.70
N HIS A 78 8.73 9.18 -16.21
CA HIS A 78 8.35 7.99 -15.45
C HIS A 78 9.59 7.13 -15.21
N TYR A 79 9.76 6.71 -13.96
CA TYR A 79 10.85 5.84 -13.51
C TYR A 79 10.26 4.57 -12.90
N ALA A 80 10.88 3.44 -13.20
CA ALA A 80 10.48 2.11 -12.76
C ALA A 80 11.66 1.37 -12.11
N LEU A 81 11.43 0.11 -11.70
CA LEU A 81 12.49 -0.76 -11.17
C LEU A 81 13.66 -0.96 -12.15
N ALA A 82 13.39 -0.94 -13.45
CA ALA A 82 14.41 -1.10 -14.48
C ALA A 82 15.42 0.07 -14.53
N ASP A 83 15.05 1.23 -14.00
CA ASP A 83 15.88 2.44 -13.98
C ASP A 83 16.72 2.55 -12.69
N ALA A 84 16.61 1.59 -11.77
CA ALA A 84 17.27 1.63 -10.48
C ALA A 84 18.79 1.37 -10.57
N ALA A 85 19.59 2.13 -9.83
CA ALA A 85 21.04 1.97 -9.72
C ALA A 85 21.45 0.75 -8.87
N ALA A 86 20.54 0.28 -8.01
CA ALA A 86 20.69 -0.85 -7.10
C ALA A 86 19.30 -1.48 -6.86
N PRO A 87 19.20 -2.68 -6.27
CA PRO A 87 17.91 -3.24 -5.86
C PRO A 87 17.11 -2.24 -5.02
N ALA A 88 15.86 -2.01 -5.40
CA ALA A 88 14.96 -1.11 -4.69
C ALA A 88 14.26 -1.87 -3.55
N GLU A 89 14.15 -1.23 -2.39
CA GLU A 89 13.77 -1.90 -1.14
C GLU A 89 12.74 -1.09 -0.34
N ALA A 90 11.77 -1.79 0.24
CA ALA A 90 10.96 -1.29 1.34
C ALA A 90 11.69 -1.52 2.67
N ALA A 91 11.82 -0.46 3.47
CA ALA A 91 12.52 -0.51 4.75
C ALA A 91 11.53 -0.53 5.92
N PHE A 92 11.91 -1.28 6.97
CA PHE A 92 11.11 -1.47 8.18
C PHE A 92 11.97 -1.31 9.43
N VAL A 93 11.33 -0.89 10.52
CA VAL A 93 11.85 -0.96 11.88
C VAL A 93 10.81 -1.57 12.79
N ASP A 94 11.15 -2.68 13.46
CA ASP A 94 10.27 -3.42 14.37
C ASP A 94 8.89 -3.71 13.73
N GLY A 95 8.93 -4.14 12.46
CA GLY A 95 7.75 -4.45 11.66
C GLY A 95 6.97 -3.24 11.12
N ARG A 96 7.40 -2.02 11.41
CA ARG A 96 6.77 -0.79 10.91
C ARG A 96 7.46 -0.31 9.64
N PHE A 97 6.69 -0.08 8.58
CA PHE A 97 7.18 0.52 7.34
C PHE A 97 7.70 1.94 7.59
N VAL A 98 8.95 2.21 7.19
CA VAL A 98 9.63 3.52 7.36
C VAL A 98 9.99 4.19 6.04
N GLY A 99 9.65 3.60 4.90
CA GLY A 99 9.80 4.20 3.58
C GLY A 99 10.49 3.26 2.58
N VAL A 100 11.03 3.85 1.51
CA VAL A 100 11.62 3.11 0.39
C VAL A 100 13.01 3.64 0.09
N GLY A 101 13.94 2.72 -0.15
CA GLY A 101 15.23 2.98 -0.75
C GLY A 101 15.16 2.80 -2.27
N TYR A 102 15.45 3.85 -3.03
CA TYR A 102 15.55 3.80 -4.49
C TYR A 102 16.52 4.89 -4.96
N SER A 103 17.39 4.58 -5.91
CA SER A 103 18.21 5.58 -6.60
C SER A 103 18.14 5.34 -8.10
N VAL A 104 17.98 6.39 -8.89
CA VAL A 104 17.99 6.25 -10.35
C VAL A 104 19.41 6.06 -10.88
N ALA A 105 19.61 5.16 -11.84
CA ALA A 105 20.91 4.84 -12.41
C ALA A 105 21.42 5.92 -13.38
N SER A 106 20.50 6.61 -14.04
CA SER A 106 20.82 7.64 -15.04
C SER A 106 19.65 8.61 -15.22
N GLY A 107 19.96 9.81 -15.69
CA GLY A 107 18.97 10.86 -15.92
C GLY A 107 19.48 12.22 -15.45
N ASP A 108 18.70 13.24 -15.73
CA ASP A 108 18.87 14.57 -15.17
C ASP A 108 17.48 15.11 -14.78
N PRO A 109 17.20 15.27 -13.48
CA PRO A 109 18.10 15.04 -12.35
C PRO A 109 18.36 13.55 -12.06
N LEU A 110 19.50 13.26 -11.44
CA LEU A 110 19.68 12.05 -10.62
C LEU A 110 18.96 12.27 -9.28
N PHE A 111 18.29 11.25 -8.76
CA PHE A 111 17.60 11.34 -7.48
C PHE A 111 17.65 10.03 -6.71
N SER A 112 17.46 10.17 -5.39
CA SER A 112 17.32 9.07 -4.45
C SER A 112 16.14 9.30 -3.52
N LEU A 113 15.32 8.27 -3.33
CA LEU A 113 14.39 8.15 -2.23
C LEU A 113 15.12 7.45 -1.09
N VAL A 114 15.07 8.07 0.09
CA VAL A 114 15.73 7.59 1.29
C VAL A 114 14.64 7.34 2.33
N ALA A 115 14.59 6.12 2.84
CA ALA A 115 13.69 5.75 3.92
C ALA A 115 14.03 6.47 5.22
N GLY A 116 13.04 6.64 6.09
CA GLY A 116 13.27 7.12 7.45
C GLY A 116 14.09 6.13 8.27
N TYR A 117 14.73 6.60 9.33
CA TYR A 117 15.53 5.75 10.19
C TYR A 117 14.64 5.02 11.20
N GLU A 118 13.79 5.75 11.94
CA GLU A 118 12.87 5.14 12.92
C GLU A 118 11.41 5.19 12.48
N GLN A 119 11.04 6.21 11.70
CA GLN A 119 9.66 6.53 11.37
C GLN A 119 9.52 7.02 9.94
N ILE A 120 8.37 6.73 9.33
CA ILE A 120 8.08 7.05 7.94
C ILE A 120 8.15 8.55 7.61
N GLY A 121 7.91 9.42 8.60
CA GLY A 121 7.96 10.88 8.41
C GLY A 121 9.37 11.45 8.23
N GLU A 122 10.41 10.64 8.44
CA GLU A 122 11.80 11.01 8.17
C GLU A 122 12.20 10.73 6.71
N ALA A 123 11.38 10.01 5.95
CA ALA A 123 11.67 9.67 4.57
C ALA A 123 11.68 10.94 3.69
N PHE A 124 12.68 11.01 2.81
CA PHE A 124 12.88 12.16 1.94
C PHE A 124 13.38 11.72 0.56
N VAL A 125 13.22 12.61 -0.42
CA VAL A 125 13.87 12.52 -1.72
C VAL A 125 14.96 13.59 -1.79
N ALA A 126 16.10 13.25 -2.38
CA ALA A 126 17.14 14.19 -2.74
C ALA A 126 17.48 14.04 -4.22
N TYR A 127 17.95 15.12 -4.83
CA TYR A 127 18.36 15.11 -6.22
C TYR A 127 19.62 15.95 -6.46
N ASP A 128 20.32 15.58 -7.53
CA ASP A 128 21.44 16.30 -8.11
C ASP A 128 21.24 16.43 -9.62
N THR A 129 21.54 17.60 -10.15
CA THR A 129 21.50 17.86 -11.60
C THR A 129 22.91 17.86 -12.19
N VAL A 130 23.01 17.67 -13.50
CA VAL A 130 24.30 17.79 -14.21
C VAL A 130 24.90 19.20 -14.13
N ALA A 131 24.09 20.21 -13.83
CA ALA A 131 24.52 21.59 -13.60
C ALA A 131 25.11 21.82 -12.19
N GLY A 132 25.16 20.80 -11.33
CA GLY A 132 25.63 20.90 -9.95
C GLY A 132 24.63 21.57 -9.01
N LEU A 133 23.35 21.62 -9.40
CA LEU A 133 22.26 22.07 -8.54
C LEU A 133 21.65 20.87 -7.83
N SER A 134 21.43 21.01 -6.53
CA SER A 134 20.93 19.95 -5.66
C SER A 134 19.76 20.45 -4.84
N GLY A 135 18.94 19.52 -4.36
CA GLY A 135 17.86 19.84 -3.44
C GLY A 135 17.20 18.59 -2.86
N ALA A 136 16.21 18.81 -2.01
CA ALA A 136 15.48 17.75 -1.33
C ALA A 136 13.99 18.09 -1.18
N GLY A 137 13.22 17.09 -0.76
CA GLY A 137 11.81 17.20 -0.45
C GLY A 137 11.33 16.04 0.41
N SER A 138 10.21 16.23 1.09
CA SER A 138 9.60 15.20 1.94
C SER A 138 8.89 14.11 1.14
N LEU A 139 8.87 12.88 1.64
CA LEU A 139 8.02 11.81 1.11
C LEU A 139 6.83 11.55 2.04
N ALA A 140 5.62 11.72 1.52
CA ALA A 140 4.39 11.33 2.22
C ALA A 140 3.87 10.02 1.63
N PHE A 141 3.86 8.96 2.44
CA PHE A 141 3.38 7.64 2.07
C PHE A 141 1.97 7.37 2.61
N THR A 142 1.12 6.77 1.80
CA THR A 142 -0.24 6.37 2.17
C THR A 142 -0.51 4.94 1.70
N PRO A 143 -1.00 4.05 2.57
CA PRO A 143 -1.40 2.71 2.15
C PRO A 143 -2.45 2.81 1.05
N ALA A 144 -2.22 2.16 -0.09
CA ALA A 144 -3.21 2.06 -1.13
C ALA A 144 -4.28 1.07 -0.66
N VAL A 145 -5.46 1.59 -0.32
CA VAL A 145 -6.58 0.77 0.14
C VAL A 145 -7.11 -0.02 -1.06
N PRO A 146 -7.06 -1.36 -1.05
CA PRO A 146 -7.72 -2.14 -2.08
C PRO A 146 -9.20 -1.79 -2.06
N GLU A 147 -9.77 -1.35 -3.19
CA GLU A 147 -11.20 -1.09 -3.25
C GLU A 147 -11.94 -2.35 -2.78
N PRO A 148 -12.87 -2.28 -1.81
CA PRO A 148 -13.66 -3.43 -1.44
C PRO A 148 -14.34 -3.90 -2.71
N GLY A 149 -14.00 -5.12 -3.16
CA GLY A 149 -14.38 -5.61 -4.48
C GLY A 149 -15.86 -5.29 -4.72
N SER A 150 -16.14 -4.30 -5.58
CA SER A 150 -17.49 -3.74 -5.70
C SER A 150 -18.50 -4.84 -6.06
N TRP A 151 -18.02 -5.87 -6.76
CA TRP A 151 -18.76 -7.10 -7.05
C TRP A 151 -19.18 -7.89 -5.82
N ALA A 152 -18.37 -7.95 -4.76
CA ALA A 152 -18.68 -8.67 -3.53
C ALA A 152 -19.75 -7.93 -2.71
N LEU A 153 -19.69 -6.60 -2.67
CA LEU A 153 -20.75 -5.78 -2.09
C LEU A 153 -22.04 -5.85 -2.90
N MET A 154 -21.94 -5.84 -4.24
CA MET A 154 -23.09 -6.03 -5.13
C MET A 154 -23.70 -7.43 -4.98
N ALA A 155 -22.89 -8.49 -4.96
CA ALA A 155 -23.34 -9.87 -4.79
C ALA A 155 -23.97 -10.08 -3.42
N GLY A 156 -23.36 -9.52 -2.36
CA GLY A 156 -23.95 -9.50 -1.02
C GLY A 156 -25.30 -8.77 -0.99
N GLY A 157 -25.39 -7.61 -1.62
CA GLY A 157 -26.64 -6.85 -1.76
C GLY A 157 -27.73 -7.63 -2.51
N LEU A 158 -27.40 -8.27 -3.63
CA LEU A 158 -28.33 -9.09 -4.41
C LEU A 158 -28.79 -10.34 -3.65
N ALA A 159 -27.90 -11.00 -2.93
CA ALA A 159 -28.23 -12.16 -2.11
C ALA A 159 -29.20 -11.79 -0.98
N LEU A 160 -29.00 -10.63 -0.34
CA LEU A 160 -29.91 -10.10 0.68
C LEU A 160 -31.31 -9.83 0.10
N LEU A 161 -31.39 -9.18 -1.07
CA LEU A 161 -32.66 -8.89 -1.74
C LEU A 161 -33.41 -10.17 -2.14
N ALA A 162 -32.70 -11.16 -2.70
CA ALA A 162 -33.28 -12.45 -3.04
C ALA A 162 -33.81 -13.20 -1.81
N GLY A 163 -33.08 -13.13 -0.69
CA GLY A 163 -33.51 -13.71 0.59
C GLY A 163 -34.78 -13.04 1.15
N MET A 164 -34.90 -11.71 1.02
CA MET A 164 -36.10 -10.97 1.45
C MET A 164 -37.31 -11.27 0.55
N ALA A 165 -37.12 -11.38 -0.76
CA ALA A 165 -38.19 -11.69 -1.71
C ALA A 165 -38.77 -13.10 -1.46
N ARG A 166 -37.92 -14.10 -1.18
CA ARG A 166 -38.37 -15.46 -0.83
C ARG A 166 -39.15 -15.57 0.47
N ARG A 167 -39.06 -14.59 1.37
CA ARG A 167 -39.85 -14.57 2.62
C ARG A 167 -41.22 -13.90 2.46
N ARG A 168 -41.47 -13.25 1.32
CA ARG A 168 -42.74 -12.56 1.02
C ARG A 168 -43.65 -13.34 0.07
N ALA A 169 -43.11 -14.31 -0.65
CA ALA A 169 -43.87 -15.27 -1.46
C ALA A 169 -44.24 -16.49 -0.61
#